data_AF-A0A832LQT0-F1
#
_entry.id   AF-A0A832LQT0-F1
#
_cell.length_a   1.000
_cell.length_b   1.000
_cell.length_c   1.000
_cell.angle_alpha   90.00
_cell.angle_beta   90.00
_cell.angle_gamma   90.00
#
_symmetry.space_group_name_H-M   'P 1'
#
loop_
_entity.id
_entity.type
_entity.pdbx_description
1 polymer ?
#
loop_
_entity_poly.entity_id
_entity_poly.type
_entity_poly.pdbx_seq_one_letter_code
_entity_poly.pdbx_strand_id
1 'polypeptide(L)'
;MSCRGLIFLGVLALASAIAGADRLILHDGTAIEGTVIPQQDQYWVRTPDGRTRLVPARLVKEHERAGVPTTAKSADFADVGRRVQAVESPLAAVALLQKFIDDHPQSPDLAQARQDLEHWQKLADDGAEKISGRWVGGEELGRIRARSAALLHEAADLSRQNKTLQAIARIEEAARVNPNSFVAHFYLGHFAAAAGKDREAFQYWERCLQLRPDSTEVLNNLAVLHWHLNQFDRALACFARAAVASDNAALAHNLAKAAAITPAGQRGNVHYRKVSEAATLLSAKYALRPNVDYARAPWSIAVLAAENANDRDRDASGVAASGSGFFISEDGLILTNRHVIEDGTTLLVVMSDGRRASAQVVARSDGEDLALIRIRAERPTPPATLATQTPAEGAQVFEMGYPLGRSLGDGVKITQGIVSGIRKSGPADLLLDAKVNPGNSGGPLLDAWGHVAGVVAMKTVSTAMVDSYGLAISQERVRRFLEVNKVVVMNPVRPGERLDAEKIAARLKPATVQILSVR
;
A
#
# COMPACT_ATOMS: atom_id res chain seq x y z
N MET A 1 -53.87 -19.27 -41.36
CA MET A 1 -53.48 -18.99 -39.96
C MET A 1 -52.99 -20.29 -39.34
N SER A 2 -51.69 -20.40 -39.03
CA SER A 2 -51.10 -20.70 -37.69
C SER A 2 -51.21 -22.18 -37.26
N CYS A 3 -50.22 -22.92 -36.71
CA CYS A 3 -48.84 -22.71 -36.21
C CYS A 3 -48.19 -24.13 -36.10
N ARG A 4 -46.95 -24.37 -36.57
CA ARG A 4 -45.64 -24.42 -35.86
C ARG A 4 -45.48 -25.41 -34.68
N GLY A 5 -44.44 -26.26 -34.80
CA GLY A 5 -43.80 -26.95 -33.68
C GLY A 5 -42.93 -28.17 -34.06
N LEU A 6 -41.81 -27.99 -34.77
CA LEU A 6 -40.75 -29.01 -34.92
C LEU A 6 -39.51 -28.54 -34.15
N ILE A 7 -38.98 -29.37 -33.26
CA ILE A 7 -37.66 -29.22 -32.65
C ILE A 7 -36.79 -30.37 -33.15
N PHE A 8 -35.78 -30.03 -33.96
CA PHE A 8 -34.69 -30.89 -34.38
C PHE A 8 -33.55 -30.74 -33.37
N LEU A 9 -33.18 -31.81 -32.67
CA LEU A 9 -31.90 -31.88 -31.95
C LEU A 9 -30.83 -32.43 -32.92
N GLY A 10 -29.90 -31.57 -33.33
CA GLY A 10 -28.67 -31.98 -34.00
C GLY A 10 -27.65 -32.44 -32.96
N VAL A 11 -27.22 -33.69 -33.05
CA VAL A 11 -26.11 -34.25 -32.26
C VAL A 11 -24.81 -34.02 -33.05
N LEU A 12 -23.87 -33.30 -32.42
CA LEU A 12 -22.49 -33.16 -32.85
C LEU A 12 -21.80 -34.54 -32.82
N ALA A 13 -21.16 -34.93 -33.93
CA ALA A 13 -20.29 -36.08 -33.99
C ALA A 13 -18.94 -35.78 -33.30
N LEU A 14 -18.72 -36.36 -32.12
CA LEU A 14 -17.39 -36.56 -31.53
C LEU A 14 -16.90 -37.94 -31.97
N ALA A 15 -15.87 -37.96 -32.81
CA ALA A 15 -15.13 -39.17 -33.14
C ALA A 15 -14.25 -39.55 -31.93
N SER A 16 -14.81 -40.32 -31.00
CA SER A 16 -14.03 -41.05 -30.00
C SER A 16 -13.60 -42.40 -30.58
N ALA A 17 -12.30 -42.63 -30.69
CA ALA A 17 -11.74 -43.97 -30.92
C ALA A 17 -12.33 -44.94 -29.89
N ILE A 18 -13.08 -45.94 -30.35
CA ILE A 18 -13.66 -46.98 -29.49
C ILE A 18 -12.52 -47.94 -29.13
N ALA A 19 -11.95 -47.77 -27.94
CA ALA A 19 -11.16 -48.82 -27.31
C ALA A 19 -12.14 -49.85 -26.72
N GLY A 20 -12.10 -51.07 -27.26
CA GLY A 20 -12.91 -52.23 -26.86
C GLY A 20 -14.12 -52.47 -27.76
N ALA A 21 -13.94 -53.17 -28.87
CA ALA A 21 -15.06 -53.76 -29.63
C ALA A 21 -15.35 -55.16 -29.09
N ASP A 22 -16.63 -55.55 -29.00
CA ASP A 22 -16.99 -56.94 -28.70
C ASP A 22 -16.42 -57.86 -29.79
N ARG A 23 -16.20 -59.13 -29.45
CA ARG A 23 -15.67 -60.13 -30.38
C ARG A 23 -16.58 -61.36 -30.38
N LEU A 24 -17.08 -61.71 -31.55
CA LEU A 24 -17.75 -62.99 -31.79
C LEU A 24 -16.76 -63.99 -32.36
N ILE A 25 -16.58 -65.12 -31.68
CA ILE A 25 -15.80 -66.25 -32.16
C ILE A 25 -16.78 -67.27 -32.74
N LEU A 26 -16.61 -67.62 -34.01
CA LEU A 26 -17.44 -68.62 -34.70
C LEU A 26 -16.88 -70.03 -34.49
N HIS A 27 -17.72 -71.05 -34.73
CA HIS A 27 -17.30 -72.45 -34.60
C HIS A 27 -16.18 -72.86 -35.56
N ASP A 28 -16.02 -72.16 -36.69
CA ASP A 28 -14.93 -72.38 -37.65
C ASP A 28 -13.61 -71.66 -37.26
N GLY A 29 -13.59 -70.98 -36.12
CA GLY A 29 -12.43 -70.22 -35.62
C GLY A 29 -12.35 -68.78 -36.11
N THR A 30 -13.26 -68.34 -36.99
CA THR A 30 -13.33 -66.94 -37.43
C THR A 30 -13.71 -66.03 -36.27
N ALA A 31 -12.98 -64.94 -36.09
CA ALA A 31 -13.34 -63.89 -35.11
C ALA A 31 -13.85 -62.65 -35.83
N ILE A 32 -14.98 -62.11 -35.38
CA ILE A 32 -15.58 -60.88 -35.89
C ILE A 32 -15.58 -59.86 -34.76
N GLU A 33 -14.85 -58.76 -34.98
CA GLU A 33 -14.77 -57.64 -34.04
C GLU A 33 -15.75 -56.54 -34.44
N GLY A 34 -16.48 -55.99 -33.46
CA GLY A 34 -17.42 -54.90 -33.69
C GLY A 34 -18.36 -54.67 -32.51
N THR A 35 -19.28 -53.71 -32.64
CA THR A 35 -20.37 -53.58 -31.68
C THR A 35 -21.40 -54.68 -31.94
N VAL A 36 -21.64 -55.57 -30.97
CA VAL A 36 -22.51 -56.74 -31.14
C VAL A 36 -23.87 -56.52 -30.50
N ILE A 37 -24.95 -56.61 -31.29
CA ILE A 37 -26.33 -56.52 -30.82
C ILE A 37 -27.00 -57.90 -31.02
N PRO A 38 -27.31 -58.66 -29.95
CA PRO A 38 -28.01 -59.92 -30.07
C PRO A 38 -29.48 -59.71 -30.48
N GLN A 39 -29.98 -60.60 -31.33
CA GLN A 39 -31.38 -60.75 -31.74
C GLN A 39 -31.81 -62.20 -31.49
N GLN A 40 -33.10 -62.52 -31.64
CA GLN A 40 -33.65 -63.83 -31.28
C GLN A 40 -32.87 -65.02 -31.90
N ASP A 41 -32.47 -64.97 -33.17
CA ASP A 41 -31.73 -66.06 -33.85
C ASP A 41 -30.41 -65.62 -34.52
N GLN A 42 -29.94 -64.39 -34.26
CA GLN A 42 -28.76 -63.83 -34.93
C GLN A 42 -28.12 -62.70 -34.13
N TYR A 43 -26.92 -62.30 -34.52
CA TYR A 43 -26.21 -61.14 -34.01
C TYR A 43 -26.03 -60.11 -35.12
N TRP A 44 -26.30 -58.85 -34.82
CA TRP A 44 -25.91 -57.73 -35.67
C TRP A 44 -24.55 -57.24 -35.19
N VAL A 45 -23.53 -57.27 -36.05
CA VAL A 45 -22.18 -56.81 -35.72
C VAL A 45 -21.86 -55.59 -36.58
N ARG A 46 -21.69 -54.43 -35.96
CA ARG A 46 -21.17 -53.25 -36.67
C ARG A 46 -19.65 -53.24 -36.58
N THR A 47 -18.98 -53.52 -37.69
CA THR A 47 -17.52 -53.61 -37.77
C THR A 47 -16.86 -52.22 -37.72
N PRO A 48 -15.55 -52.12 -37.37
CA PRO A 48 -14.85 -50.84 -37.26
C PRO A 48 -14.83 -49.98 -38.53
N ASP A 49 -14.96 -50.61 -39.70
CA ASP A 49 -15.10 -49.95 -41.01
C ASP A 49 -16.51 -49.37 -41.26
N GLY A 50 -17.39 -49.40 -40.25
CA GLY A 50 -18.74 -48.84 -40.28
C GLY A 50 -19.79 -49.72 -40.95
N ARG A 51 -19.44 -50.91 -41.42
CA ARG A 51 -20.38 -51.85 -42.04
C ARG A 51 -21.13 -52.67 -41.00
N THR A 52 -22.36 -53.07 -41.32
CA THR A 52 -23.15 -53.99 -40.48
C THR A 52 -23.13 -55.38 -41.10
N ARG A 53 -22.80 -56.39 -40.29
CA ARG A 53 -22.85 -57.81 -40.64
C ARG A 53 -23.93 -58.52 -39.81
N LEU A 54 -24.63 -59.45 -40.44
CA LEU A 54 -25.57 -60.35 -39.77
C LEU A 54 -24.88 -61.70 -39.59
N VAL A 55 -24.85 -62.19 -38.35
CA VAL A 55 -24.20 -63.45 -37.98
C VAL A 55 -25.25 -64.36 -37.32
N PRO A 56 -25.70 -65.44 -37.96
CA PRO A 56 -26.63 -66.39 -37.36
C PRO A 56 -26.11 -66.94 -36.03
N ALA A 57 -26.96 -67.01 -35.00
CA ALA A 57 -26.52 -67.38 -33.65
C ALA A 57 -25.93 -68.79 -33.59
N ARG A 58 -26.44 -69.71 -34.43
CA ARG A 58 -25.92 -71.08 -34.59
C ARG A 58 -24.45 -71.18 -35.04
N LEU A 59 -23.89 -70.10 -35.59
CA LEU A 59 -22.48 -70.07 -36.03
C LEU A 59 -21.54 -69.57 -34.94
N VAL A 60 -22.07 -68.94 -33.88
CA VAL A 60 -21.28 -68.32 -32.82
C VAL A 60 -20.96 -69.35 -31.75
N LYS A 61 -19.67 -69.59 -31.53
CA LYS A 61 -19.14 -70.42 -30.46
C LYS A 61 -19.04 -69.66 -29.14
N GLU A 62 -18.58 -68.42 -29.19
CA GLU A 62 -18.34 -67.60 -28.00
C GLU A 62 -18.52 -66.12 -28.33
N HIS A 63 -19.01 -65.35 -27.35
CA HIS A 63 -19.13 -63.90 -27.42
C HIS A 63 -18.32 -63.29 -26.28
N GLU A 64 -17.17 -62.73 -26.62
CA GLU A 64 -16.33 -61.97 -25.71
C GLU A 64 -16.81 -60.51 -25.73
N ARG A 65 -17.48 -60.06 -24.67
CA ARG A 65 -17.82 -58.65 -24.53
C ARG A 65 -16.57 -57.85 -24.22
N ALA A 66 -16.38 -56.72 -24.90
CA ALA A 66 -15.36 -55.77 -24.48
C ALA A 66 -15.65 -55.37 -23.03
N GLY A 67 -14.67 -55.51 -22.15
CA GLY A 67 -14.78 -54.98 -20.79
C GLY A 67 -15.20 -53.52 -20.88
N VAL A 68 -16.33 -53.18 -20.26
CA VAL A 68 -16.86 -51.81 -20.26
C VAL A 68 -15.71 -50.90 -19.80
N PRO A 69 -15.24 -49.94 -20.62
CA PRO A 69 -14.40 -48.89 -20.10
C PRO A 69 -15.29 -48.11 -19.14
N THR A 70 -15.14 -48.34 -17.84
CA THR A 70 -15.73 -47.51 -16.80
C THR A 70 -15.00 -46.17 -16.84
N THR A 71 -15.36 -45.34 -17.82
CA THR A 71 -14.95 -43.92 -17.88
C THR A 71 -15.77 -43.04 -16.92
N ALA A 72 -16.74 -43.62 -16.22
CA ALA A 72 -17.39 -42.95 -15.11
C ALA A 72 -16.51 -43.04 -13.86
N LYS A 73 -15.87 -41.91 -13.51
CA LYS A 73 -15.20 -41.72 -12.22
C LYS A 73 -16.14 -42.16 -11.09
N SER A 74 -15.60 -42.76 -10.03
CA SER A 74 -16.40 -43.01 -8.82
C SER A 74 -17.03 -41.71 -8.33
N ALA A 75 -18.22 -41.80 -7.71
CA ALA A 75 -18.91 -40.62 -7.17
C ALA A 75 -18.00 -39.85 -6.18
N ASP A 76 -17.20 -40.59 -5.40
CA ASP A 76 -16.25 -40.06 -4.44
C ASP A 76 -15.10 -39.32 -5.14
N PHE A 77 -14.50 -39.90 -6.19
CA PHE A 77 -13.45 -39.21 -6.94
C PHE A 77 -13.96 -38.00 -7.72
N ALA A 78 -15.20 -38.07 -8.24
CA ALA A 78 -15.85 -36.93 -8.87
C ALA A 78 -16.07 -35.77 -7.88
N ASP A 79 -16.38 -36.06 -6.61
CA ASP A 79 -16.49 -35.05 -5.57
C ASP A 79 -15.13 -34.42 -5.21
N VAL A 80 -14.10 -35.25 -5.03
CA VAL A 80 -12.72 -34.78 -4.82
C VAL A 80 -12.29 -33.87 -5.97
N GLY A 81 -12.58 -34.25 -7.22
CA GLY A 81 -12.29 -33.44 -8.40
C GLY A 81 -12.96 -32.05 -8.36
N ARG A 82 -14.23 -31.95 -7.95
CA ARG A 82 -14.90 -30.64 -7.78
C ARG A 82 -14.24 -29.79 -6.70
N ARG A 83 -13.86 -30.41 -5.58
CA ARG A 83 -13.20 -29.71 -4.47
C ARG A 83 -11.80 -29.24 -4.85
N VAL A 84 -11.05 -30.05 -5.58
CA VAL A 84 -9.74 -29.70 -6.16
C VAL A 84 -9.84 -28.51 -7.11
N GLN A 85 -10.89 -28.42 -7.92
CA GLN A 85 -11.10 -27.26 -8.81
C GLN A 85 -11.41 -25.96 -8.05
N ALA A 86 -11.94 -26.06 -6.83
CA ALA A 86 -12.32 -24.92 -5.99
C ALA A 86 -11.23 -24.45 -5.02
N VAL A 87 -10.04 -25.07 -5.03
CA VAL A 87 -8.95 -24.70 -4.13
C VAL A 87 -8.34 -23.34 -4.47
N GLU A 88 -7.87 -22.65 -3.43
CA GLU A 88 -7.14 -21.39 -3.54
C GLU A 88 -5.62 -21.56 -3.40
N SER A 89 -5.13 -22.79 -3.18
CA SER A 89 -3.70 -23.12 -3.23
C SER A 89 -3.42 -24.51 -3.81
N PRO A 90 -2.30 -24.71 -4.52
CA PRO A 90 -1.92 -26.03 -5.03
C PRO A 90 -1.73 -27.06 -3.90
N LEU A 91 -1.19 -26.64 -2.75
CA LEU A 91 -1.02 -27.49 -1.57
C LEU A 91 -2.35 -28.05 -1.04
N ALA A 92 -3.44 -27.27 -1.11
CA ALA A 92 -4.75 -27.77 -0.73
C ALA A 92 -5.25 -28.87 -1.69
N ALA A 93 -4.97 -28.77 -2.99
CA ALA A 93 -5.28 -29.83 -3.95
C ALA A 93 -4.48 -31.10 -3.64
N VAL A 94 -3.17 -30.96 -3.39
CA VAL A 94 -2.28 -32.05 -2.99
C VAL A 94 -2.84 -32.77 -1.76
N ALA A 95 -3.24 -32.03 -0.73
CA ALA A 95 -3.81 -32.61 0.49
C ALA A 95 -5.11 -33.39 0.23
N LEU A 96 -6.01 -32.86 -0.62
CA LEU A 96 -7.27 -33.53 -0.97
C LEU A 96 -7.02 -34.84 -1.74
N LEU A 97 -6.10 -34.82 -2.71
CA LEU A 97 -5.77 -35.97 -3.54
C LEU A 97 -5.02 -37.04 -2.76
N GLN A 98 -4.06 -36.64 -1.92
CA GLN A 98 -3.35 -37.55 -1.03
C GLN A 98 -4.32 -38.24 -0.07
N LYS A 99 -5.20 -37.48 0.57
CA LYS A 99 -6.24 -38.04 1.44
C LYS A 99 -7.13 -39.06 0.72
N PHE A 100 -7.54 -38.76 -0.51
CA PHE A 100 -8.34 -39.70 -1.31
C PHE A 100 -7.59 -41.02 -1.56
N ILE A 101 -6.31 -40.94 -1.96
CA ILE A 101 -5.46 -42.11 -2.21
C ILE A 101 -5.30 -42.96 -0.95
N ASP A 102 -5.09 -42.31 0.20
CA ASP A 102 -4.91 -42.99 1.49
C ASP A 102 -6.20 -43.66 1.97
N ASP A 103 -7.34 -42.96 1.84
CA ASP A 103 -8.65 -43.45 2.32
C ASP A 103 -9.26 -44.52 1.39
N HIS A 104 -8.84 -44.60 0.12
CA HIS A 104 -9.45 -45.49 -0.90
C HIS A 104 -8.42 -46.37 -1.65
N PRO A 105 -7.69 -47.27 -0.96
CA PRO A 105 -6.58 -48.04 -1.53
C PRO A 105 -6.98 -49.08 -2.60
N GLN A 106 -8.28 -49.30 -2.82
CA GLN A 106 -8.81 -50.20 -3.86
C GLN A 106 -9.65 -49.45 -4.91
N SER A 107 -9.64 -48.12 -4.92
CA SER A 107 -10.42 -47.34 -5.88
C SER A 107 -9.94 -47.59 -7.32
N PRO A 108 -10.86 -47.74 -8.31
CA PRO A 108 -10.49 -47.80 -9.72
C PRO A 108 -9.86 -46.49 -10.23
N ASP A 109 -10.04 -45.38 -9.52
CA ASP A 109 -9.53 -44.06 -9.90
C ASP A 109 -8.10 -43.76 -9.42
N LEU A 110 -7.43 -44.70 -8.72
CA LEU A 110 -6.12 -44.46 -8.10
C LEU A 110 -5.03 -44.00 -9.07
N ALA A 111 -5.01 -44.53 -10.29
CA ALA A 111 -4.05 -44.12 -11.31
C ALA A 111 -4.22 -42.64 -11.68
N GLN A 112 -5.47 -42.21 -11.90
CA GLN A 112 -5.77 -40.81 -12.20
C GLN A 112 -5.50 -39.91 -10.99
N ALA A 113 -5.87 -40.35 -9.78
CA ALA A 113 -5.62 -39.59 -8.56
C ALA A 113 -4.12 -39.33 -8.33
N ARG A 114 -3.25 -40.32 -8.62
CA ARG A 114 -1.79 -40.16 -8.53
C ARG A 114 -1.23 -39.23 -9.60
N GLN A 115 -1.74 -39.31 -10.83
CA GLN A 115 -1.35 -38.38 -11.89
C GLN A 115 -1.77 -36.94 -11.56
N ASP A 116 -2.99 -36.74 -11.07
CA ASP A 116 -3.47 -35.44 -10.63
C ASP A 116 -2.60 -34.93 -9.45
N LEU A 117 -2.26 -35.82 -8.50
CA LEU A 117 -1.40 -35.50 -7.36
C LEU A 117 -0.01 -35.00 -7.82
N GLU A 118 0.66 -35.71 -8.73
CA GLU A 118 1.96 -35.30 -9.28
C GLU A 118 1.87 -33.93 -9.98
N HIS A 119 0.81 -33.69 -10.74
CA HIS A 119 0.57 -32.40 -11.38
C HIS A 119 0.46 -31.26 -10.37
N TRP A 120 -0.35 -31.45 -9.31
CA TRP A 120 -0.56 -30.44 -8.29
C TRP A 120 0.65 -30.25 -7.36
N GLN A 121 1.43 -31.31 -7.12
CA GLN A 121 2.72 -31.23 -6.42
C GLN A 121 3.69 -30.37 -7.20
N LYS A 122 3.82 -30.59 -8.51
CA LYS A 122 4.66 -29.74 -9.36
C LYS A 122 4.24 -28.27 -9.30
N LEU A 123 2.93 -27.98 -9.38
CA LEU A 123 2.43 -26.62 -9.23
C LEU A 123 2.75 -26.03 -7.85
N ALA A 124 2.71 -26.83 -6.78
CA ALA A 124 3.09 -26.39 -5.45
C ALA A 124 4.60 -26.08 -5.36
N ASP A 125 5.45 -26.96 -5.91
CA ASP A 125 6.90 -26.81 -5.94
C ASP A 125 7.33 -25.59 -6.77
N ASP A 126 6.63 -25.34 -7.88
CA ASP A 126 6.79 -24.17 -8.74
C ASP A 126 6.26 -22.87 -8.10
N GLY A 127 5.70 -22.94 -6.89
CA GLY A 127 5.11 -21.80 -6.18
C GLY A 127 3.95 -21.16 -6.95
N ALA A 128 3.15 -21.98 -7.64
CA ALA A 128 2.14 -21.50 -8.57
C ALA A 128 1.04 -20.69 -7.89
N GLU A 129 0.64 -19.60 -8.56
CA GLU A 129 -0.44 -18.73 -8.15
C GLU A 129 -1.54 -18.70 -9.21
N LYS A 130 -2.76 -18.41 -8.78
CA LYS A 130 -3.88 -18.17 -9.70
C LYS A 130 -3.78 -16.74 -10.24
N ILE A 131 -3.42 -16.61 -11.51
CA ILE A 131 -3.34 -15.35 -12.26
C ILE A 131 -4.46 -15.33 -13.29
N SER A 132 -5.44 -14.44 -13.12
CA SER A 132 -6.61 -14.32 -14.01
C SER A 132 -7.34 -15.66 -14.25
N GLY A 133 -7.45 -16.48 -13.21
CA GLY A 133 -8.13 -17.78 -13.24
C GLY A 133 -7.27 -18.98 -13.65
N ARG A 134 -6.02 -18.77 -14.09
CA ARG A 134 -5.08 -19.85 -14.48
C ARG A 134 -3.98 -20.02 -13.43
N TRP A 135 -3.59 -21.25 -13.14
CA TRP A 135 -2.40 -21.54 -12.34
C TRP A 135 -1.13 -21.25 -13.14
N VAL A 136 -0.26 -20.40 -12.58
CA VAL A 136 1.00 -19.98 -13.19
C VAL A 136 2.09 -20.09 -12.13
N GLY A 137 3.13 -20.90 -12.40
CA GLY A 137 4.26 -21.11 -11.52
C GLY A 137 5.61 -20.97 -12.25
N GLY A 138 6.69 -21.22 -11.51
CA GLY A 138 8.05 -21.33 -12.06
C GLY A 138 8.50 -20.07 -12.79
N GLU A 139 9.18 -20.27 -13.93
CA GLU A 139 9.77 -19.17 -14.72
C GLU A 139 8.73 -18.19 -15.28
N GLU A 140 7.52 -18.68 -15.62
CA GLU A 140 6.45 -17.81 -16.11
C GLU A 140 5.98 -16.83 -15.02
N LEU A 141 5.73 -17.34 -13.81
CA LEU A 141 5.38 -16.49 -12.66
C LEU A 141 6.52 -15.52 -12.31
N GLY A 142 7.77 -16.00 -12.38
CA GLY A 142 8.97 -15.17 -12.22
C GLY A 142 9.01 -13.98 -13.19
N ARG A 143 8.77 -14.22 -14.49
CA ARG A 143 8.71 -13.16 -15.52
C ARG A 143 7.59 -12.17 -15.28
N ILE A 144 6.40 -12.63 -14.88
CA ILE A 144 5.26 -11.76 -14.55
C ILE A 144 5.60 -10.84 -13.38
N ARG A 145 6.15 -11.40 -12.30
CA ARG A 145 6.56 -10.64 -11.10
C ARG A 145 7.67 -9.64 -11.42
N ALA A 146 8.70 -10.06 -12.15
CA ALA A 146 9.81 -9.19 -12.54
C ALA A 146 9.34 -8.00 -13.39
N ARG A 147 8.45 -8.23 -14.36
CA ARG A 147 7.86 -7.15 -15.17
C ARG A 147 7.02 -6.20 -14.33
N SER A 148 6.19 -6.71 -13.42
CA SER A 148 5.40 -5.88 -12.50
C SER A 148 6.32 -5.03 -11.58
N ALA A 149 7.40 -5.62 -11.06
CA ALA A 149 8.37 -4.92 -10.23
C ALA A 149 9.10 -3.80 -11.00
N ALA A 150 9.51 -4.05 -12.25
CA ALA A 150 10.14 -3.02 -13.09
C ALA A 150 9.21 -1.81 -13.30
N LEU A 151 7.93 -2.05 -13.60
CA LEU A 151 6.92 -0.99 -13.73
C LEU A 151 6.74 -0.20 -12.42
N LEU A 152 6.78 -0.86 -11.26
CA LEU A 152 6.71 -0.20 -9.96
C LEU A 152 7.96 0.65 -9.67
N HIS A 153 9.15 0.21 -10.09
CA HIS A 153 10.36 1.02 -10.01
C HIS A 153 10.28 2.26 -10.90
N GLU A 154 9.84 2.12 -12.15
CA GLU A 154 9.59 3.27 -13.03
C GLU A 154 8.57 4.23 -12.43
N ALA A 155 7.51 3.71 -11.81
CA ALA A 155 6.52 4.53 -11.14
C ALA A 155 7.13 5.30 -9.95
N ALA A 156 8.03 4.69 -9.19
CA ALA A 156 8.78 5.34 -8.11
C ALA A 156 9.77 6.41 -8.63
N ASP A 157 10.39 6.19 -9.79
CA ASP A 157 11.23 7.21 -10.45
C ASP A 157 10.41 8.42 -10.93
N LEU A 158 9.27 8.16 -11.57
CA LEU A 158 8.33 9.19 -12.04
C LEU A 158 7.77 10.00 -10.88
N SER A 159 7.43 9.31 -9.79
CA SER A 159 7.07 9.89 -8.50
C SER A 159 8.11 10.90 -8.00
N ARG A 160 9.39 10.51 -7.91
CA ARG A 160 10.49 11.39 -7.48
C ARG A 160 10.66 12.62 -8.37
N GLN A 161 10.17 12.55 -9.61
CA GLN A 161 10.17 13.65 -10.58
C GLN A 161 8.88 14.50 -10.53
N ASN A 162 7.96 14.26 -9.58
CA ASN A 162 6.63 14.86 -9.50
C ASN A 162 5.76 14.60 -10.75
N LYS A 163 5.91 13.43 -11.38
CA LYS A 163 5.10 13.01 -12.54
C LYS A 163 4.00 12.03 -12.10
N THR A 164 3.16 12.50 -11.19
CA THR A 164 2.15 11.69 -10.48
C THR A 164 1.23 10.87 -11.41
N LEU A 165 0.61 11.49 -12.42
CA LEU A 165 -0.30 10.77 -13.33
C LEU A 165 0.39 9.67 -14.14
N GLN A 166 1.64 9.89 -14.54
CA GLN A 166 2.43 8.90 -15.26
C GLN A 166 2.82 7.74 -14.34
N ALA A 167 3.12 8.05 -13.08
CA ALA A 167 3.41 7.06 -12.07
C ALA A 167 2.19 6.15 -11.79
N ILE A 168 0.99 6.74 -11.64
CA ILE A 168 -0.25 5.96 -11.48
C ILE A 168 -0.48 5.04 -12.68
N ALA A 169 -0.30 5.54 -13.90
CA ALA A 169 -0.44 4.71 -15.11
C ALA A 169 0.52 3.51 -15.13
N ARG A 170 1.76 3.68 -14.63
CA ARG A 170 2.72 2.57 -14.47
C ARG A 170 2.28 1.58 -13.40
N ILE A 171 1.69 2.02 -12.29
CA ILE A 171 1.14 1.09 -11.29
C ILE A 171 -0.07 0.33 -11.84
N GLU A 172 -0.98 1.00 -12.53
CA GLU A 172 -2.13 0.34 -13.17
C GLU A 172 -1.68 -0.73 -14.15
N GLU A 173 -0.62 -0.46 -14.92
CA GLU A 173 0.02 -1.44 -15.78
C GLU A 173 0.64 -2.59 -14.98
N ALA A 174 1.32 -2.29 -13.86
CA ALA A 174 1.93 -3.29 -12.99
C ALA A 174 0.87 -4.24 -12.38
N ALA A 175 -0.28 -3.71 -11.98
CA ALA A 175 -1.42 -4.48 -11.47
C ALA A 175 -2.10 -5.30 -12.58
N ARG A 176 -2.11 -4.80 -13.82
CA ARG A 176 -2.65 -5.54 -14.98
C ARG A 176 -1.76 -6.70 -15.39
N VAL A 177 -0.43 -6.50 -15.34
CA VAL A 177 0.56 -7.55 -15.60
C VAL A 177 0.55 -8.59 -14.49
N ASN A 178 0.52 -8.16 -13.22
CA ASN A 178 0.43 -9.03 -12.06
C ASN A 178 -0.75 -8.63 -11.16
N PRO A 179 -1.93 -9.24 -11.36
CA PRO A 179 -3.12 -9.05 -10.51
C PRO A 179 -2.94 -9.45 -9.05
N ASN A 180 -1.84 -10.13 -8.69
CA ASN A 180 -1.49 -10.51 -7.33
C ASN A 180 -0.39 -9.61 -6.75
N SER A 181 -0.03 -8.52 -7.43
CA SER A 181 0.97 -7.56 -6.93
C SER A 181 0.41 -6.77 -5.75
N PHE A 182 0.74 -7.20 -4.53
CA PHE A 182 0.38 -6.51 -3.29
C PHE A 182 0.78 -5.03 -3.34
N VAL A 183 2.01 -4.74 -3.77
CA VAL A 183 2.57 -3.38 -3.83
C VAL A 183 1.76 -2.49 -4.78
N ALA A 184 1.39 -3.01 -5.96
CA ALA A 184 0.60 -2.25 -6.91
C ALA A 184 -0.79 -1.89 -6.35
N HIS A 185 -1.50 -2.88 -5.81
CA HIS A 185 -2.82 -2.66 -5.21
C HIS A 185 -2.73 -1.72 -4.00
N PHE A 186 -1.69 -1.86 -3.18
CA PHE A 186 -1.50 -1.02 -2.01
C PHE A 186 -1.44 0.47 -2.39
N TYR A 187 -0.62 0.78 -3.39
CA TYR A 187 -0.44 2.15 -3.87
C TYR A 187 -1.65 2.66 -4.66
N LEU A 188 -2.29 1.84 -5.50
CA LEU A 188 -3.56 2.23 -6.15
C LEU A 188 -4.64 2.56 -5.12
N GLY A 189 -4.74 1.77 -4.05
CA GLY A 189 -5.66 2.04 -2.95
C GLY A 189 -5.37 3.37 -2.27
N HIS A 190 -4.08 3.66 -2.05
CA HIS A 190 -3.68 4.95 -1.53
C HIS A 190 -4.05 6.12 -2.46
N PHE A 191 -3.78 6.02 -3.76
CA PHE A 191 -4.10 7.10 -4.71
C PHE A 191 -5.59 7.31 -4.87
N ALA A 192 -6.37 6.23 -4.87
CA ALA A 192 -7.81 6.32 -4.84
C ALA A 192 -8.30 7.07 -3.59
N ALA A 193 -7.78 6.74 -2.40
CA ALA A 193 -8.16 7.40 -1.16
C ALA A 193 -7.79 8.90 -1.17
N ALA A 194 -6.58 9.24 -1.62
CA ALA A 194 -6.13 10.62 -1.73
C ALA A 194 -6.96 11.44 -2.74
N ALA A 195 -7.49 10.81 -3.77
CA ALA A 195 -8.40 11.41 -4.75
C ALA A 195 -9.87 11.47 -4.28
N GLY A 196 -10.17 11.04 -3.04
CA GLY A 196 -11.54 10.96 -2.51
C GLY A 196 -12.39 9.85 -3.13
N LYS A 197 -11.77 8.87 -3.80
CA LYS A 197 -12.41 7.72 -4.44
C LYS A 197 -12.46 6.53 -3.48
N ASP A 198 -13.17 6.70 -2.38
CA ASP A 198 -13.15 5.77 -1.24
C ASP A 198 -13.55 4.34 -1.61
N ARG A 199 -14.50 4.18 -2.55
CA ARG A 199 -14.93 2.86 -3.02
C ARG A 199 -13.83 2.12 -3.78
N GLU A 200 -13.09 2.82 -4.64
CA GLU A 200 -11.95 2.25 -5.36
C GLU A 200 -10.82 1.91 -4.38
N ALA A 201 -10.54 2.80 -3.42
CA ALA A 201 -9.54 2.58 -2.38
C ALA A 201 -9.81 1.31 -1.57
N PHE A 202 -11.07 1.13 -1.16
CA PHE A 202 -11.53 -0.06 -0.45
C PHE A 202 -11.27 -1.34 -1.25
N GLN A 203 -11.62 -1.36 -2.54
CA GLN A 203 -11.42 -2.55 -3.39
C GLN A 203 -9.94 -2.93 -3.51
N TYR A 204 -9.07 -1.95 -3.71
CA TYR A 204 -7.63 -2.18 -3.81
C TYR A 204 -7.03 -2.69 -2.49
N TRP A 205 -7.42 -2.13 -1.35
CA TRP A 205 -6.93 -2.57 -0.05
C TRP A 205 -7.56 -3.89 0.43
N GLU A 206 -8.80 -4.18 0.05
CA GLU A 206 -9.40 -5.50 0.26
C GLU A 206 -8.62 -6.57 -0.52
N ARG A 207 -8.23 -6.28 -1.76
CA ARG A 207 -7.33 -7.16 -2.52
C ARG A 207 -5.99 -7.36 -1.81
N CYS A 208 -5.44 -6.32 -1.19
CA CYS A 208 -4.22 -6.44 -0.39
C CYS A 208 -4.42 -7.36 0.83
N LEU A 209 -5.54 -7.27 1.53
CA LEU A 209 -5.85 -8.16 2.66
C LEU A 209 -6.11 -9.61 2.23
N GLN A 210 -6.61 -9.85 1.01
CA GLN A 210 -6.69 -11.21 0.48
C GLN A 210 -5.32 -11.83 0.26
N LEU A 211 -4.32 -11.02 -0.14
CA LEU A 211 -2.95 -11.47 -0.37
C LEU A 211 -2.14 -11.56 0.95
N ARG A 212 -2.35 -10.60 1.86
CA ARG A 212 -1.68 -10.50 3.17
C ARG A 212 -2.70 -10.09 4.24
N PRO A 213 -3.40 -11.05 4.87
CA PRO A 213 -4.50 -10.78 5.80
C PRO A 213 -4.15 -9.91 7.01
N ASP A 214 -2.90 -9.98 7.47
CA ASP A 214 -2.42 -9.29 8.68
C ASP A 214 -1.51 -8.09 8.36
N SER A 215 -1.57 -7.59 7.12
CA SER A 215 -0.84 -6.39 6.70
C SER A 215 -1.23 -5.17 7.54
N THR A 216 -0.34 -4.77 8.44
CA THR A 216 -0.61 -3.68 9.41
C THR A 216 -0.81 -2.33 8.73
N GLU A 217 -0.12 -2.09 7.62
CA GLU A 217 -0.21 -0.88 6.83
C GLU A 217 -1.58 -0.76 6.16
N VAL A 218 -2.06 -1.87 5.57
CA VAL A 218 -3.37 -1.92 4.93
C VAL A 218 -4.48 -1.81 5.95
N LEU A 219 -4.37 -2.53 7.07
CA LEU A 219 -5.34 -2.49 8.16
C LEU A 219 -5.45 -1.08 8.74
N ASN A 220 -4.33 -0.42 8.99
CA ASN A 220 -4.31 0.95 9.48
C ASN A 220 -4.92 1.93 8.44
N ASN A 221 -4.66 1.74 7.15
CA ASN A 221 -5.24 2.58 6.09
C ASN A 221 -6.75 2.42 5.94
N LEU A 222 -7.23 1.18 5.92
CA LEU A 222 -8.66 0.88 5.92
C LEU A 222 -9.34 1.44 7.17
N ALA A 223 -8.66 1.40 8.31
CA ALA A 223 -9.18 1.96 9.55
C ALA A 223 -9.39 3.48 9.45
N VAL A 224 -8.42 4.21 8.89
CA VAL A 224 -8.54 5.64 8.61
C VAL A 224 -9.67 5.92 7.61
N LEU A 225 -9.78 5.13 6.53
CA LEU A 225 -10.84 5.28 5.54
C LEU A 225 -12.23 5.06 6.15
N HIS A 226 -12.42 3.98 6.92
CA HIS A 226 -13.66 3.70 7.64
C HIS A 226 -14.01 4.81 8.63
N TRP A 227 -12.99 5.40 9.28
CA TRP A 227 -13.18 6.53 10.19
C TRP A 227 -13.77 7.75 9.46
N HIS A 228 -13.21 8.12 8.30
CA HIS A 228 -13.72 9.22 7.48
C HIS A 228 -15.16 8.99 6.98
N LEU A 229 -15.52 7.72 6.77
CA LEU A 229 -16.88 7.31 6.38
C LEU A 229 -17.86 7.18 7.56
N ASN A 230 -17.48 7.59 8.77
CA ASN A 230 -18.25 7.42 10.02
C ASN A 230 -18.59 5.94 10.35
N GLN A 231 -17.83 4.99 9.83
CA GLN A 231 -17.97 3.55 10.09
C GLN A 231 -17.08 3.15 11.29
N PHE A 232 -17.35 3.75 12.44
CA PHE A 232 -16.47 3.66 13.63
C PHE A 232 -16.21 2.23 14.09
N ASP A 233 -17.21 1.35 14.05
CA ASP A 233 -17.04 -0.06 14.44
C ASP A 233 -16.00 -0.78 13.57
N ARG A 234 -16.04 -0.55 12.25
CA ARG A 234 -15.09 -1.13 11.30
C ARG A 234 -13.71 -0.52 11.44
N ALA A 235 -13.65 0.79 11.66
CA ALA A 235 -12.41 1.50 11.91
C ALA A 235 -11.69 0.94 13.15
N LEU A 236 -12.41 0.84 14.27
CA LEU A 236 -11.87 0.30 15.52
C LEU A 236 -11.40 -1.16 15.37
N ALA A 237 -12.16 -1.99 14.66
CA ALA A 237 -11.75 -3.36 14.38
C ALA A 237 -10.44 -3.43 13.57
N CYS A 238 -10.28 -2.56 12.56
CA CYS A 238 -9.07 -2.52 11.75
C CYS A 238 -7.86 -1.99 12.54
N PHE A 239 -8.02 -0.91 13.33
CA PHE A 239 -6.95 -0.43 14.20
C PHE A 239 -6.53 -1.48 15.23
N ALA A 240 -7.47 -2.20 15.84
CA ALA A 240 -7.16 -3.24 16.81
C ALA A 240 -6.38 -4.38 16.17
N ARG A 241 -6.81 -4.85 14.99
CA ARG A 241 -6.08 -5.88 14.24
C ARG A 241 -4.66 -5.42 13.88
N ALA A 242 -4.50 -4.18 13.41
CA ALA A 242 -3.17 -3.64 13.09
C ALA A 242 -2.25 -3.59 14.32
N ALA A 243 -2.76 -3.11 15.46
CA ALA A 243 -1.98 -2.98 16.69
C ALA A 243 -1.68 -4.32 17.38
N VAL A 244 -2.50 -5.35 17.17
CA VAL A 244 -2.24 -6.72 17.66
C VAL A 244 -1.22 -7.43 16.77
N ALA A 245 -1.28 -7.21 15.45
CA ALA A 245 -0.40 -7.86 14.49
C ALA A 245 1.06 -7.34 14.55
N SER A 246 1.30 -6.15 15.10
CA SER A 246 2.66 -5.60 15.24
C SER A 246 2.83 -4.82 16.53
N ASP A 247 3.94 -5.07 17.22
CA ASP A 247 4.34 -4.34 18.41
C ASP A 247 4.92 -2.97 18.05
N ASN A 248 4.03 -2.02 17.74
CA ASN A 248 4.41 -0.70 17.23
C ASN A 248 3.68 0.43 17.98
N ALA A 249 4.46 1.36 18.55
CA ALA A 249 3.95 2.51 19.29
C ALA A 249 2.98 3.39 18.48
N ALA A 250 3.20 3.57 17.17
CA ALA A 250 2.34 4.38 16.31
C ALA A 250 0.97 3.71 16.08
N LEU A 251 0.93 2.39 15.89
CA LEU A 251 -0.33 1.65 15.74
C LEU A 251 -1.10 1.59 17.06
N ALA A 252 -0.39 1.40 18.18
CA ALA A 252 -0.95 1.50 19.52
C ALA A 252 -1.58 2.88 19.77
N HIS A 253 -0.90 3.94 19.35
CA HIS A 253 -1.41 5.30 19.45
C HIS A 253 -2.68 5.49 18.61
N ASN A 254 -2.67 5.07 17.33
CA ASN A 254 -3.86 5.17 16.47
C ASN A 254 -5.07 4.46 17.08
N LEU A 255 -4.89 3.24 17.61
CA LEU A 255 -5.95 2.50 18.31
C LEU A 255 -6.45 3.25 19.55
N ALA A 256 -5.53 3.75 20.38
CA ALA A 256 -5.85 4.42 21.63
C ALA A 256 -6.61 5.74 21.39
N LYS A 257 -6.17 6.51 20.39
CA LYS A 257 -6.88 7.69 19.90
C LYS A 257 -8.26 7.32 19.39
N ALA A 258 -8.37 6.29 18.55
CA ALA A 258 -9.64 5.80 18.00
C ALA A 258 -10.67 5.54 19.09
N ALA A 259 -10.29 4.77 20.10
CA ALA A 259 -11.15 4.42 21.22
C ALA A 259 -11.60 5.68 21.98
N ALA A 260 -10.68 6.59 22.27
CA ALA A 260 -10.97 7.78 23.06
C ALA A 260 -11.94 8.76 22.39
N ILE A 261 -11.79 8.97 21.07
CA ILE A 261 -12.61 9.92 20.32
C ILE A 261 -13.85 9.28 19.68
N THR A 262 -14.10 7.98 19.90
CA THR A 262 -15.32 7.32 19.45
C THR A 262 -16.56 7.97 20.09
N PRO A 263 -17.60 8.34 19.31
CA PRO A 263 -18.80 8.98 19.83
C PRO A 263 -19.51 8.15 20.90
N ALA A 264 -20.08 8.80 21.93
CA ALA A 264 -20.72 8.11 23.07
C ALA A 264 -21.79 7.09 22.64
N GLY A 265 -22.59 7.41 21.62
CA GLY A 265 -23.62 6.53 21.07
C GLY A 265 -23.08 5.22 20.45
N GLN A 266 -21.79 5.17 20.09
CA GLN A 266 -21.15 3.99 19.50
C GLN A 266 -20.38 3.13 20.51
N ARG A 267 -20.20 3.62 21.75
CA ARG A 267 -19.43 2.91 22.79
C ARG A 267 -20.15 1.69 23.39
N GLY A 268 -21.43 1.53 23.08
CA GLY A 268 -22.23 0.37 23.53
C GLY A 268 -21.92 -0.93 22.80
N ASN A 269 -21.28 -0.86 21.62
CA ASN A 269 -20.98 -2.01 20.76
C ASN A 269 -19.94 -2.96 21.40
N VAL A 270 -20.11 -4.27 21.21
CA VAL A 270 -19.16 -5.31 21.64
C VAL A 270 -17.74 -5.09 21.08
N HIS A 271 -17.62 -4.55 19.86
CA HIS A 271 -16.34 -4.23 19.25
C HIS A 271 -15.61 -3.13 20.01
N TYR A 272 -16.32 -2.08 20.41
CA TYR A 272 -15.74 -0.99 21.20
C TYR A 272 -15.16 -1.50 22.53
N ARG A 273 -15.85 -2.38 23.25
CA ARG A 273 -15.36 -2.89 24.54
C ARG A 273 -14.03 -3.63 24.40
N LYS A 274 -13.95 -4.58 23.46
CA LYS A 274 -12.71 -5.33 23.16
C LYS A 274 -11.57 -4.39 22.75
N VAL A 275 -11.88 -3.40 21.92
CA VAL A 275 -10.91 -2.41 21.44
C VAL A 275 -10.43 -1.50 22.58
N SER A 276 -11.33 -1.07 23.47
CA SER A 276 -11.00 -0.20 24.60
C SER A 276 -10.08 -0.90 25.62
N GLU A 277 -10.27 -2.19 25.84
CA GLU A 277 -9.37 -3.01 26.67
C GLU A 277 -7.97 -3.11 26.04
N ALA A 278 -7.89 -3.47 24.75
CA ALA A 278 -6.63 -3.53 24.02
C ALA A 278 -5.90 -2.17 23.98
N ALA A 279 -6.64 -1.09 23.73
CA ALA A 279 -6.13 0.28 23.76
C ALA A 279 -5.55 0.64 25.13
N THR A 280 -6.20 0.24 26.23
CA THR A 280 -5.74 0.51 27.60
C THR A 280 -4.42 -0.21 27.89
N LEU A 281 -4.34 -1.50 27.54
CA LEU A 281 -3.14 -2.31 27.72
C LEU A 281 -1.95 -1.77 26.91
N LEU A 282 -2.17 -1.43 25.64
CA LEU A 282 -1.13 -0.87 24.78
C LEU A 282 -0.72 0.54 25.21
N SER A 283 -1.66 1.36 25.68
CA SER A 283 -1.34 2.69 26.22
C SER A 283 -0.45 2.58 27.46
N ALA A 284 -0.70 1.61 28.35
CA ALA A 284 0.16 1.35 29.49
C ALA A 284 1.56 0.88 29.06
N LYS A 285 1.63 -0.03 28.08
CA LYS A 285 2.90 -0.55 27.54
C LYS A 285 3.78 0.56 26.95
N TYR A 286 3.19 1.50 26.23
CA TYR A 286 3.90 2.58 25.53
C TYR A 286 3.88 3.92 26.29
N ALA A 287 3.42 3.94 27.53
CA ALA A 287 3.28 5.14 28.36
C ALA A 287 2.49 6.29 27.71
N LEU A 288 1.47 5.97 26.92
CA LEU A 288 0.64 6.94 26.20
C LEU A 288 -0.31 7.69 27.15
N ARG A 289 -0.32 9.02 27.06
CA ARG A 289 -1.16 9.93 27.84
C ARG A 289 -2.38 10.39 27.03
N PRO A 290 -3.61 10.02 27.42
CA PRO A 290 -4.81 10.23 26.58
C PRO A 290 -5.02 11.65 26.07
N ASN A 291 -4.84 12.68 26.90
CA ASN A 291 -5.13 14.05 26.48
C ASN A 291 -3.99 14.71 25.70
N VAL A 292 -2.75 14.27 25.92
CA VAL A 292 -1.56 14.91 25.35
C VAL A 292 -1.18 14.21 24.05
N ASP A 293 -1.14 12.89 24.07
CA ASP A 293 -0.66 12.11 22.95
C ASP A 293 -1.75 12.03 21.87
N TYR A 294 -3.02 11.75 22.22
CA TYR A 294 -4.08 11.62 21.22
C TYR A 294 -4.35 12.92 20.44
N ALA A 295 -4.15 14.07 21.08
CA ALA A 295 -4.26 15.38 20.45
C ALA A 295 -3.13 15.64 19.44
N ARG A 296 -1.97 14.97 19.61
CA ARG A 296 -0.76 15.15 18.80
C ARG A 296 -0.62 14.11 17.69
N ALA A 297 -1.22 12.92 17.81
CA ALA A 297 -1.11 11.92 16.75
C ALA A 297 -1.98 12.29 15.54
N PRO A 298 -1.41 12.60 14.37
CA PRO A 298 -2.18 12.51 13.14
C PRO A 298 -2.56 11.04 12.91
N TRP A 299 -3.78 10.81 12.40
CA TRP A 299 -4.08 9.52 11.82
C TRP A 299 -3.24 9.38 10.56
N SER A 300 -2.12 8.67 10.64
CA SER A 300 -1.26 8.48 9.47
C SER A 300 -1.83 7.35 8.62
N ILE A 301 -2.06 7.59 7.34
CA ILE A 301 -2.16 6.50 6.36
C ILE A 301 -0.75 5.93 6.26
N ALA A 302 -0.57 4.73 6.82
CA ALA A 302 0.68 3.99 6.74
C ALA A 302 0.97 3.74 5.27
N VAL A 303 2.13 4.14 4.79
CA VAL A 303 2.56 3.88 3.43
C VAL A 303 3.54 2.73 3.50
N LEU A 304 3.40 1.75 2.61
CA LEU A 304 4.41 0.73 2.41
C LEU A 304 5.73 1.46 2.07
N ALA A 305 6.71 1.35 2.96
CA ALA A 305 8.06 1.73 2.61
C ALA A 305 8.45 0.84 1.43
N ALA A 306 8.69 1.43 0.26
CA ALA A 306 9.29 0.69 -0.85
C ALA A 306 10.53 0.01 -0.28
N GLU A 307 10.58 -1.32 -0.36
CA GLU A 307 11.61 -2.14 0.28
C GLU A 307 12.98 -1.47 0.18
N ASN A 308 13.53 -1.23 1.36
CA ASN A 308 14.65 -0.34 1.63
C ASN A 308 15.87 -0.57 0.73
N ALA A 309 16.23 0.45 -0.07
CA ALA A 309 17.57 0.58 -0.62
C ALA A 309 18.52 1.43 0.25
N ASN A 310 18.06 2.12 1.32
CA ASN A 310 18.91 3.11 2.00
C ASN A 310 18.80 3.18 3.54
N ASP A 311 18.17 2.21 4.21
CA ASP A 311 17.97 2.28 5.67
C ASP A 311 19.19 1.84 6.51
N ARG A 312 20.35 1.59 5.88
CA ARG A 312 21.58 1.22 6.58
C ARG A 312 22.44 2.41 7.04
N ASP A 313 22.16 3.64 6.58
CA ASP A 313 23.01 4.82 6.86
C ASP A 313 22.50 5.74 7.99
N ARG A 314 21.24 5.62 8.45
CA ARG A 314 20.71 6.51 9.49
C ARG A 314 21.23 6.18 10.89
N ASP A 315 21.42 4.90 11.21
CA ASP A 315 21.85 4.46 12.55
C ASP A 315 23.34 4.70 12.86
N ALA A 316 24.18 5.02 11.86
CA ALA A 316 25.62 5.21 12.06
C ALA A 316 26.04 6.60 12.56
N SER A 317 25.12 7.58 12.60
CA SER A 317 25.47 9.02 12.80
C SER A 317 25.14 9.62 14.17
N GLY A 318 24.34 8.94 15.01
CA GLY A 318 23.86 9.47 16.30
C GLY A 318 22.85 10.62 16.22
N VAL A 319 22.45 11.04 15.01
CA VAL A 319 21.45 12.09 14.78
C VAL A 319 20.05 11.49 14.84
N ALA A 320 19.24 11.94 15.80
CA ALA A 320 17.89 11.45 16.04
C ALA A 320 16.83 12.20 15.20
N ALA A 321 17.04 13.50 14.96
CA ALA A 321 16.23 14.31 14.05
C ALA A 321 17.06 15.44 13.41
N SER A 322 16.62 15.93 12.24
CA SER A 322 17.25 17.07 11.55
C SER A 322 16.22 17.97 10.87
N GLY A 323 16.45 19.28 10.90
CA GLY A 323 15.61 20.28 10.24
C GLY A 323 16.35 21.60 10.00
N SER A 324 15.57 22.63 9.73
CA SER A 324 16.01 24.00 9.48
C SER A 324 15.45 24.96 10.53
N GLY A 325 16.03 26.13 10.62
CA GLY A 325 15.54 27.26 11.43
C GLY A 325 16.06 28.56 10.87
N PHE A 326 15.68 29.68 11.48
CA PHE A 326 16.24 30.97 11.13
C PHE A 326 16.30 31.92 12.33
N PHE A 327 17.31 32.78 12.34
CA PHE A 327 17.45 33.81 13.36
C PHE A 327 16.32 34.83 13.27
N ILE A 328 15.74 35.20 14.42
CA ILE A 328 14.74 36.26 14.55
C ILE A 328 15.21 37.42 15.43
N SER A 329 16.48 37.37 15.87
CA SER A 329 17.13 38.40 16.69
C SER A 329 18.64 38.40 16.45
N GLU A 330 19.32 39.46 16.87
CA GLU A 330 20.78 39.57 16.80
C GLU A 330 21.52 38.78 17.89
N ASP A 331 20.82 38.40 18.96
CA ASP A 331 21.39 37.72 20.12
C ASP A 331 21.26 36.19 20.06
N GLY A 332 20.93 35.64 18.88
CA GLY A 332 20.92 34.20 18.62
C GLY A 332 19.60 33.47 18.90
N LEU A 333 18.48 34.18 19.06
CA LEU A 333 17.15 33.54 19.07
C LEU A 333 16.77 33.03 17.67
N ILE A 334 16.35 31.78 17.60
CA ILE A 334 16.01 31.05 16.37
C ILE A 334 14.57 30.55 16.48
N LEU A 335 13.83 30.67 15.39
CA LEU A 335 12.52 30.05 15.21
C LEU A 335 12.66 28.78 14.35
N THR A 336 11.94 27.73 14.72
CA THR A 336 11.87 26.45 14.00
C THR A 336 10.55 25.73 14.32
N ASN A 337 10.37 24.50 13.83
CA ASN A 337 9.25 23.66 14.24
C ASN A 337 9.51 22.92 15.55
N ARG A 338 8.42 22.57 16.22
CA ARG A 338 8.48 21.76 17.43
C ARG A 338 8.94 20.33 17.17
N HIS A 339 8.51 19.70 16.07
CA HIS A 339 8.93 18.33 15.77
C HIS A 339 10.42 18.21 15.39
N VAL A 340 11.10 19.32 15.09
CA VAL A 340 12.55 19.34 14.80
C VAL A 340 13.38 19.19 16.09
N ILE A 341 12.83 19.60 17.23
CA ILE A 341 13.49 19.54 18.54
C ILE A 341 13.04 18.27 19.31
N GLU A 342 13.83 17.21 19.27
CA GLU A 342 13.50 15.94 19.93
C GLU A 342 13.79 16.02 21.44
N ASP A 343 12.83 15.59 22.26
CA ASP A 343 12.99 15.60 23.71
C ASP A 343 14.10 14.63 24.14
N GLY A 344 14.92 15.02 25.10
CA GLY A 344 16.04 14.19 25.60
C GLY A 344 17.28 14.16 24.70
N THR A 345 17.35 15.02 23.68
CA THR A 345 18.52 15.16 22.80
C THR A 345 19.27 16.47 23.02
N THR A 346 20.53 16.53 22.56
CA THR A 346 21.28 17.79 22.48
C THR A 346 21.00 18.46 21.13
N LEU A 347 20.60 19.74 21.17
CA LEU A 347 20.35 20.53 19.96
C LEU A 347 21.64 21.19 19.48
N LEU A 348 22.09 20.82 18.29
CA LEU A 348 23.23 21.42 17.59
C LEU A 348 22.73 22.26 16.42
N VAL A 349 23.10 23.54 16.39
CA VAL A 349 22.81 24.47 15.31
C VAL A 349 24.05 24.64 14.45
N VAL A 350 23.91 24.48 13.13
CA VAL A 350 24.96 24.74 12.14
C VAL A 350 24.56 25.96 11.32
N MET A 351 25.39 27.01 11.37
CA MET A 351 25.20 28.24 10.61
C MET A 351 25.68 28.08 9.16
N SER A 352 25.25 28.97 8.27
CA SER A 352 25.59 28.89 6.83
C SER A 352 27.05 29.17 6.51
N ASP A 353 27.82 29.70 7.47
CA ASP A 353 29.28 29.84 7.42
C ASP A 353 30.03 28.61 7.98
N GLY A 354 29.31 27.56 8.38
CA GLY A 354 29.84 26.31 8.91
C GLY A 354 30.09 26.31 10.42
N ARG A 355 29.94 27.45 11.11
CA ARG A 355 30.06 27.49 12.59
C ARG A 355 28.96 26.66 13.25
N ARG A 356 29.26 26.12 14.42
CA ARG A 356 28.35 25.26 15.18
C ARG A 356 28.17 25.77 16.61
N ALA A 357 26.96 25.66 17.14
CA ALA A 357 26.64 26.03 18.52
C ALA A 357 25.57 25.11 19.11
N SER A 358 25.69 24.78 20.40
CA SER A 358 24.59 24.13 21.13
C SER A 358 23.47 25.15 21.35
N ALA A 359 22.22 24.70 21.24
CA ALA A 359 21.04 25.51 21.52
C ALA A 359 20.27 25.03 22.75
N GLN A 360 19.59 25.97 23.41
CA GLN A 360 18.63 25.69 24.47
C GLN A 360 17.21 25.98 23.97
N VAL A 361 16.24 25.18 24.40
CA VAL A 361 14.83 25.44 24.12
C VAL A 361 14.37 26.60 25.01
N VAL A 362 13.86 27.66 24.38
CA VAL A 362 13.31 28.84 25.07
C VAL A 362 11.81 28.69 25.25
N ALA A 363 11.10 28.27 24.19
CA ALA A 363 9.67 28.06 24.21
C ALA A 363 9.26 27.06 23.15
N ARG A 364 8.08 26.46 23.31
CA ARG A 364 7.50 25.56 22.33
C ARG A 364 5.98 25.53 22.40
N SER A 365 5.35 25.31 21.26
CA SER A 365 3.92 25.06 21.12
C SER A 365 3.72 23.77 20.33
N ASP A 366 3.21 22.74 21.02
CA ASP A 366 2.92 21.46 20.39
C ASP A 366 1.68 21.56 19.46
N GLY A 367 0.73 22.46 19.77
CA GLY A 367 -0.47 22.68 18.96
C GLY A 367 -0.21 23.47 17.67
N GLU A 368 0.79 24.36 17.69
CA GLU A 368 1.16 25.18 16.52
C GLU A 368 2.34 24.59 15.73
N ASP A 369 2.98 23.53 16.25
CA ASP A 369 4.22 22.97 15.75
C ASP A 369 5.35 24.02 15.60
N LEU A 370 5.48 24.94 16.56
CA LEU A 370 6.49 26.00 16.59
C LEU A 370 7.37 25.89 17.84
N ALA A 371 8.65 26.22 17.70
CA ALA A 371 9.59 26.30 18.81
C ALA A 371 10.57 27.46 18.65
N LEU A 372 10.92 28.05 19.80
CA LEU A 372 12.01 29.00 19.95
C LEU A 372 13.19 28.27 20.60
N ILE A 373 14.34 28.34 19.94
CA ILE A 373 15.61 27.89 20.51
C ILE A 373 16.60 29.04 20.50
N ARG A 374 17.62 28.96 21.34
CA ARG A 374 18.63 30.01 21.47
C ARG A 374 20.02 29.42 21.50
N ILE A 375 20.91 29.97 20.69
CA ILE A 375 22.35 29.73 20.80
C ILE A 375 23.00 30.86 21.58
N ARG A 376 24.18 30.58 22.14
CA ARG A 376 25.07 31.63 22.63
C ARG A 376 25.78 32.26 21.44
N ALA A 377 25.27 33.37 20.93
CA ALA A 377 25.87 34.08 19.81
C ALA A 377 27.17 34.80 20.25
N GLU A 378 28.31 34.41 19.66
CA GLU A 378 29.60 35.11 19.88
C GLU A 378 29.70 36.42 19.09
N ARG A 379 28.87 36.56 18.05
CA ARG A 379 28.76 37.74 17.18
C ARG A 379 27.28 37.96 16.86
N PRO A 380 26.84 39.21 16.58
CA PRO A 380 25.47 39.47 16.15
C PRO A 380 25.05 38.55 15.00
N THR A 381 23.90 37.90 15.14
CA THR A 381 23.32 37.03 14.11
C THR A 381 22.39 37.83 13.20
N PRO A 382 22.36 37.62 11.88
CA PRO A 382 21.51 38.40 10.99
C PRO A 382 20.05 37.94 11.10
N PRO A 383 19.12 38.74 11.67
CA PRO A 383 17.75 38.29 11.86
C PRO A 383 16.95 38.38 10.55
N ALA A 384 16.08 37.40 10.33
CA ALA A 384 15.05 37.49 9.31
C ALA A 384 13.89 38.38 9.82
N THR A 385 13.32 39.17 8.92
CA THR A 385 12.20 40.08 9.21
C THR A 385 10.88 39.39 8.87
N LEU A 386 9.89 39.44 9.76
CA LEU A 386 8.56 38.86 9.50
C LEU A 386 7.72 39.75 8.59
N ALA A 387 6.94 39.16 7.70
CA ALA A 387 5.94 39.87 6.93
C ALA A 387 4.84 40.45 7.85
N THR A 388 4.20 41.53 7.39
CA THR A 388 3.11 42.19 8.11
C THR A 388 1.74 41.58 7.80
N GLN A 389 1.63 40.81 6.72
CA GLN A 389 0.39 40.22 6.24
C GLN A 389 0.62 38.80 5.77
N THR A 390 -0.41 37.97 5.93
CA THR A 390 -0.43 36.61 5.37
C THR A 390 -0.53 36.71 3.84
N PRO A 391 0.30 35.96 3.09
CA PRO A 391 0.26 36.01 1.64
C PRO A 391 -1.09 35.52 1.09
N ALA A 392 -1.59 36.16 0.04
CA ALA A 392 -2.79 35.74 -0.67
C ALA A 392 -2.54 34.46 -1.49
N GLU A 393 -3.60 33.74 -1.84
CA GLU A 393 -3.52 32.65 -2.82
C GLU A 393 -2.97 33.16 -4.16
N GLY A 394 -2.08 32.38 -4.77
CA GLY A 394 -1.32 32.76 -5.97
C GLY A 394 -0.10 33.65 -5.71
N ALA A 395 0.13 34.12 -4.48
CA ALA A 395 1.31 34.90 -4.15
C ALA A 395 2.58 34.06 -4.30
N GLN A 396 3.60 34.63 -4.97
CA GLN A 396 4.91 34.01 -5.12
C GLN A 396 5.63 33.94 -3.76
N VAL A 397 6.23 32.79 -3.49
CA VAL A 397 6.95 32.50 -2.25
C VAL A 397 8.23 31.71 -2.53
N PHE A 398 9.16 31.79 -1.58
CA PHE A 398 10.45 31.11 -1.64
C PHE A 398 10.68 30.35 -0.35
N GLU A 399 10.92 29.06 -0.44
CA GLU A 399 11.30 28.21 0.68
C GLU A 399 12.82 28.13 0.77
N MET A 400 13.36 28.15 1.98
CA MET A 400 14.80 28.03 2.22
C MET A 400 15.09 27.06 3.38
N GLY A 401 16.06 26.16 3.20
CA GLY A 401 16.40 25.18 4.22
C GLY A 401 17.59 24.28 3.87
N TYR A 402 17.79 23.25 4.69
CA TYR A 402 18.84 22.23 4.56
C TYR A 402 18.22 20.85 4.27
N PRO A 403 17.77 20.58 3.03
CA PRO A 403 17.15 19.31 2.69
C PRO A 403 18.14 18.14 2.78
N LEU A 404 17.70 17.02 3.38
CA LEU A 404 18.40 15.73 3.41
C LEU A 404 19.84 15.74 3.98
N GLY A 405 20.22 16.76 4.74
CA GLY A 405 21.55 16.84 5.36
C GLY A 405 22.69 16.79 4.33
N ARG A 406 23.72 15.96 4.57
CA ARG A 406 24.95 15.90 3.77
C ARG A 406 24.78 15.33 2.35
N SER A 407 23.68 14.64 2.05
CA SER A 407 23.51 13.94 0.77
C SER A 407 23.27 14.84 -0.44
N LEU A 408 22.91 16.12 -0.22
CA LEU A 408 22.73 17.14 -1.26
C LEU A 408 23.70 18.33 -1.10
N GLY A 409 24.76 18.15 -0.32
CA GLY A 409 25.79 19.15 -0.01
C GLY A 409 25.40 20.12 1.12
N ASP A 410 26.40 20.58 1.87
CA ASP A 410 26.28 21.30 3.15
C ASP A 410 25.72 22.75 3.06
N GLY A 411 25.27 23.17 1.88
CA GLY A 411 24.77 24.53 1.65
C GLY A 411 23.25 24.63 1.72
N VAL A 412 22.76 25.77 2.22
CA VAL A 412 21.35 26.19 2.15
C VAL A 412 20.83 26.06 0.71
N LYS A 413 19.65 25.46 0.56
CA LYS A 413 18.90 25.36 -0.71
C LYS A 413 17.72 26.32 -0.68
N ILE A 414 17.34 26.79 -1.86
CA ILE A 414 16.18 27.65 -2.07
C ILE A 414 15.29 27.03 -3.14
N THR A 415 13.98 27.00 -2.91
CA THR A 415 12.99 26.59 -3.90
C THR A 415 11.92 27.66 -4.03
N GLN A 416 11.39 27.84 -5.24
CA GLN A 416 10.36 28.83 -5.53
C GLN A 416 9.02 28.13 -5.80
N GLY A 417 7.92 28.76 -5.38
CA GLY A 417 6.56 28.37 -5.72
C GLY A 417 5.57 29.50 -5.47
N ILE A 418 4.30 29.14 -5.25
CA ILE A 418 3.19 30.01 -4.88
C ILE A 418 2.46 29.45 -3.65
N VAL A 419 1.64 30.31 -3.03
CA VAL A 419 0.59 29.87 -2.11
C VAL A 419 -0.55 29.28 -2.92
N SER A 420 -0.67 27.95 -2.94
CA SER A 420 -1.70 27.22 -3.68
C SER A 420 -3.07 27.20 -2.99
N GLY A 421 -3.12 27.49 -1.69
CA GLY A 421 -4.37 27.55 -0.94
C GLY A 421 -4.17 27.90 0.53
N ILE A 422 -5.22 28.42 1.17
CA ILE A 422 -5.23 28.74 2.60
C ILE A 422 -6.26 27.88 3.32
N ARG A 423 -5.82 27.14 4.34
CA ARG A 423 -6.68 26.27 5.16
C ARG A 423 -7.15 27.00 6.40
N LYS A 424 -8.42 26.80 6.76
CA LYS A 424 -9.02 27.38 7.98
C LYS A 424 -8.65 26.62 9.27
N SER A 425 -8.17 25.38 9.15
CA SER A 425 -7.83 24.53 10.29
C SER A 425 -6.75 23.51 9.91
N GLY A 426 -6.07 22.97 10.92
CA GLY A 426 -4.99 22.00 10.77
C GLY A 426 -3.64 22.51 11.30
N PRO A 427 -2.62 21.65 11.31
CA PRO A 427 -1.32 21.98 11.90
C PRO A 427 -0.59 23.10 11.14
N ALA A 428 -0.90 23.27 9.85
CA ALA A 428 -0.37 24.32 8.97
C ALA A 428 -1.52 24.89 8.13
N ASP A 429 -1.49 26.18 7.83
CA ASP A 429 -2.58 26.93 7.20
C ASP A 429 -2.24 27.39 5.78
N LEU A 430 -0.98 27.33 5.35
CA LEU A 430 -0.58 27.58 3.97
C LEU A 430 -0.29 26.27 3.22
N LEU A 431 -0.86 26.13 2.02
CA LEU A 431 -0.52 25.12 1.02
C LEU A 431 0.39 25.73 -0.04
N LEU A 432 1.48 25.06 -0.40
CA LEU A 432 2.52 25.55 -1.31
C LEU A 432 2.77 24.54 -2.43
N ASP A 433 3.00 24.99 -3.65
CA ASP A 433 3.52 24.12 -4.73
C ASP A 433 5.07 24.14 -4.82
N ALA A 434 5.72 24.89 -3.93
CA ALA A 434 7.17 24.88 -3.77
C ALA A 434 7.66 23.48 -3.33
N LYS A 435 8.86 23.09 -3.79
CA LYS A 435 9.46 21.79 -3.47
C LYS A 435 9.93 21.73 -2.01
N VAL A 436 9.07 21.22 -1.13
CA VAL A 436 9.42 20.96 0.27
C VAL A 436 9.88 19.50 0.46
N ASN A 437 11.10 19.32 0.99
CA ASN A 437 11.69 18.00 1.28
C ASN A 437 11.99 17.84 2.78
N PRO A 438 12.18 16.61 3.28
CA PRO A 438 12.68 16.39 4.64
C PRO A 438 13.97 17.18 4.88
N GLY A 439 14.03 17.91 5.99
CA GLY A 439 15.12 18.84 6.33
C GLY A 439 14.77 20.33 6.13
N ASN A 440 13.79 20.65 5.27
CA ASN A 440 13.30 22.03 5.10
C ASN A 440 12.38 22.48 6.26
N SER A 441 11.80 21.53 6.98
CA SER A 441 10.98 21.76 8.17
C SER A 441 11.69 22.69 9.17
N GLY A 442 11.03 23.77 9.54
CA GLY A 442 11.48 24.83 10.42
C GLY A 442 12.14 26.00 9.70
N GLY A 443 12.43 25.86 8.40
CA GLY A 443 13.00 26.93 7.56
C GLY A 443 12.01 28.05 7.24
N PRO A 444 12.51 29.24 6.83
CA PRO A 444 11.65 30.36 6.49
C PRO A 444 10.96 30.16 5.13
N LEU A 445 9.66 30.45 5.09
CA LEU A 445 8.92 30.73 3.86
C LEU A 445 8.92 32.25 3.63
N LEU A 446 9.48 32.69 2.52
CA LEU A 446 9.75 34.10 2.22
C LEU A 446 8.79 34.62 1.15
N ASP A 447 8.30 35.84 1.31
CA ASP A 447 7.60 36.57 0.27
C ASP A 447 8.56 37.12 -0.79
N ALA A 448 8.01 37.74 -1.84
CA ALA A 448 8.79 38.34 -2.92
C ALA A 448 9.59 39.59 -2.52
N TRP A 449 9.59 39.99 -1.24
CA TRP A 449 10.40 41.07 -0.69
C TRP A 449 11.48 40.57 0.29
N GLY A 450 11.55 39.26 0.50
CA GLY A 450 12.48 38.62 1.44
C GLY A 450 12.03 38.72 2.90
N HIS A 451 10.75 38.95 3.17
CA HIS A 451 10.19 38.85 4.52
C HIS A 451 9.60 37.47 4.77
N VAL A 452 9.66 37.01 6.01
CA VAL A 452 9.12 35.71 6.42
C VAL A 452 7.60 35.75 6.44
N ALA A 453 7.00 35.12 5.43
CA ALA A 453 5.57 34.90 5.26
C ALA A 453 5.05 33.67 6.03
N GLY A 454 5.95 32.80 6.50
CA GLY A 454 5.62 31.65 7.33
C GLY A 454 6.82 30.79 7.70
N VAL A 455 6.57 29.71 8.44
CA VAL A 455 7.56 28.65 8.79
C VAL A 455 7.15 27.38 8.07
N VAL A 456 8.05 26.81 7.27
CA VAL A 456 7.81 25.54 6.58
C VAL A 456 7.67 24.45 7.63
N ALA A 457 6.54 23.76 7.68
CA ALA A 457 6.27 22.75 8.72
C ALA A 457 6.63 21.36 8.21
N MET A 458 5.95 20.92 7.17
CA MET A 458 6.04 19.56 6.68
C MET A 458 5.54 19.54 5.23
N LYS A 459 5.67 18.40 4.60
CA LYS A 459 4.94 18.08 3.38
C LYS A 459 3.57 17.52 3.82
N THR A 460 2.47 17.76 3.08
CA THR A 460 1.30 16.87 3.24
C THR A 460 1.78 15.43 3.07
N VAL A 461 1.14 14.45 3.74
CA VAL A 461 1.50 13.02 3.60
C VAL A 461 1.71 12.72 2.13
N SER A 462 2.98 12.57 1.74
CA SER A 462 3.32 12.22 0.39
C SER A 462 3.41 10.72 0.36
N THR A 463 2.51 10.12 -0.39
CA THR A 463 2.91 8.95 -1.13
C THR A 463 3.69 9.36 -2.34
N ALA A 464 4.31 8.36 -2.96
CA ALA A 464 4.97 8.48 -4.22
C ALA A 464 4.12 9.24 -5.29
N MET A 465 2.79 9.25 -5.27
CA MET A 465 1.99 9.77 -6.40
C MET A 465 0.82 10.65 -5.99
N VAL A 466 1.04 11.53 -5.02
CA VAL A 466 0.23 12.75 -4.89
C VAL A 466 1.23 13.89 -4.92
N ASP A 467 1.02 14.87 -5.81
CA ASP A 467 1.82 16.09 -5.79
C ASP A 467 1.65 16.70 -4.42
N SER A 468 2.77 16.70 -3.71
CA SER A 468 2.74 17.07 -2.33
C SER A 468 2.72 18.58 -2.24
N TYR A 469 1.71 19.12 -1.60
CA TYR A 469 1.80 20.50 -1.18
C TYR A 469 2.80 20.61 -0.04
N GLY A 470 3.72 21.55 -0.17
CA GLY A 470 4.42 22.07 0.98
C GLY A 470 3.40 22.65 1.96
N LEU A 471 3.59 22.40 3.24
CA LEU A 471 2.79 23.00 4.29
C LEU A 471 3.64 24.00 5.05
N ALA A 472 3.10 25.19 5.27
CA ALA A 472 3.70 26.19 6.13
C ALA A 472 2.69 26.77 7.12
N ILE A 473 3.22 27.15 8.27
CA ILE A 473 2.50 27.89 9.31
C ILE A 473 2.65 29.37 8.96
N SER A 474 1.53 30.08 8.75
CA SER A 474 1.53 31.47 8.31
C SER A 474 2.21 32.40 9.30
N GLN A 475 2.68 33.55 8.81
CA GLN A 475 3.23 34.60 9.66
C GLN A 475 2.26 35.03 10.77
N GLU A 476 0.94 34.96 10.55
CA GLU A 476 -0.05 35.37 11.55
C GLU A 476 0.00 34.45 12.78
N ARG A 477 0.04 33.13 12.54
CA ARG A 477 0.16 32.14 13.61
C ARG A 477 1.52 32.23 14.30
N VAL A 478 2.58 32.46 13.52
CA VAL A 478 3.92 32.71 14.06
C VAL A 478 3.90 33.95 14.96
N ARG A 479 3.31 35.06 14.52
CA ARG A 479 3.21 36.32 15.28
C ARG A 479 2.47 36.11 16.59
N ARG A 480 1.34 35.40 16.57
CA ARG A 480 0.59 35.03 17.79
C ARG A 480 1.46 34.20 18.75
N PHE A 481 2.21 33.23 18.23
CA PHE A 481 3.13 32.43 19.04
C PHE A 481 4.24 33.29 19.66
N LEU A 482 4.81 34.22 18.91
CA LEU A 482 5.86 35.14 19.40
C LEU A 482 5.31 36.10 20.46
N GLU A 483 4.10 36.64 20.26
CA GLU A 483 3.41 37.51 21.23
C GLU A 483 3.13 36.80 22.56
N VAL A 484 2.60 35.57 22.51
CA VAL A 484 2.36 34.74 23.71
C VAL A 484 3.67 34.50 24.49
N ASN A 485 4.79 34.38 23.79
CA ASN A 485 6.12 34.20 24.38
C ASN A 485 6.88 35.50 24.64
N LYS A 486 6.19 36.66 24.52
CA LYS A 486 6.75 38.00 24.80
C LYS A 486 7.99 38.34 23.97
N VAL A 487 8.07 37.82 22.75
CA VAL A 487 9.15 38.13 21.80
C VAL A 487 8.74 39.33 20.95
N VAL A 488 9.53 40.40 21.00
CA VAL A 488 9.34 41.59 20.17
C VAL A 488 9.94 41.32 18.80
N VAL A 489 9.13 41.44 17.75
CA VAL A 489 9.55 41.20 16.37
C VAL A 489 9.69 42.52 15.64
N MET A 490 10.82 42.72 14.96
CA MET A 490 10.98 43.84 14.04
C MET A 490 10.10 43.60 12.80
N ASN A 491 9.19 44.54 12.54
CA ASN A 491 8.41 44.57 11.31
C ASN A 491 9.15 45.39 10.24
N PRO A 492 8.96 45.08 8.95
CA PRO A 492 9.56 45.86 7.88
C PRO A 492 8.95 47.26 7.86
N VAL A 493 9.81 48.27 7.76
CA VAL A 493 9.39 49.68 7.82
C VAL A 493 8.71 50.11 6.51
N ARG A 494 9.00 49.47 5.36
CA ARG A 494 8.32 49.64 4.04
C ARG A 494 8.53 48.39 3.16
N PRO A 495 7.63 48.04 2.21
CA PRO A 495 7.97 47.07 1.18
C PRO A 495 9.10 47.64 0.31
N GLY A 496 10.24 46.95 0.28
CA GLY A 496 11.35 47.28 -0.62
C GLY A 496 11.04 46.95 -2.09
N GLU A 497 12.07 46.94 -2.93
CA GLU A 497 11.96 46.36 -4.28
C GLU A 497 11.59 44.87 -4.19
N ARG A 498 10.80 44.39 -5.15
CA ARG A 498 10.54 42.95 -5.30
C ARG A 498 11.85 42.26 -5.69
N LEU A 499 12.22 41.21 -4.96
CA LEU A 499 13.46 40.48 -5.14
C LEU A 499 13.22 39.20 -5.96
N ASP A 500 14.20 38.84 -6.79
CA ASP A 500 14.28 37.52 -7.41
C ASP A 500 14.86 36.48 -6.43
N ALA A 501 14.87 35.21 -6.84
CA ALA A 501 15.37 34.11 -6.02
C ALA A 501 16.85 34.29 -5.60
N GLU A 502 17.68 34.86 -6.47
CA GLU A 502 19.11 35.04 -6.21
C GLU A 502 19.34 36.10 -5.13
N LYS A 503 18.68 37.26 -5.25
CA LYS A 503 18.72 38.32 -4.25
C LYS A 503 18.16 37.86 -2.90
N ILE A 504 17.06 37.10 -2.90
CA ILE A 504 16.50 36.52 -1.67
C ILE A 504 17.50 35.54 -1.04
N ALA A 505 18.09 34.65 -1.84
CA ALA A 505 19.08 33.70 -1.37
C ALA A 505 20.29 34.39 -0.73
N ALA A 506 20.87 35.38 -1.41
CA ALA A 506 22.01 36.13 -0.91
C ALA A 506 21.70 36.84 0.42
N ARG A 507 20.50 37.40 0.55
CA ARG A 507 20.09 38.17 1.74
C ARG A 507 19.75 37.28 2.94
N LEU A 508 19.07 36.14 2.73
CA LEU A 508 18.52 35.34 3.82
C LEU A 508 19.36 34.10 4.18
N LYS A 509 20.27 33.66 3.30
CA LYS A 509 21.18 32.55 3.61
C LYS A 509 21.98 32.72 4.92
N PRO A 510 22.48 33.92 5.28
CA PRO A 510 23.12 34.14 6.58
C PRO A 510 22.20 33.92 7.79
N ALA A 511 20.89 34.14 7.62
CA ALA A 511 19.90 34.02 8.68
C ALA A 511 19.41 32.57 8.89
N THR A 512 19.51 31.73 7.85
CA THR A 512 19.00 30.34 7.86
C THR A 512 20.03 29.35 8.40
N VAL A 513 19.61 28.51 9.35
CA VAL A 513 20.45 27.55 10.07
C VAL A 513 19.94 26.12 9.93
N GLN A 514 20.83 25.15 10.04
CA GLN A 514 20.50 23.74 10.19
C GLN A 514 20.39 23.41 11.68
N ILE A 515 19.44 22.57 12.05
CA ILE A 515 19.23 22.10 13.42
C ILE A 515 19.33 20.58 13.42
N LEU A 516 20.14 20.04 14.31
CA LEU A 516 20.36 18.61 14.52
C LEU A 516 20.04 18.26 15.98
N SER A 517 19.18 17.28 16.18
CA SER A 517 18.92 16.66 17.48
C SER A 517 19.80 15.42 17.59
N VAL A 518 20.74 15.40 18.55
CA VAL A 518 21.77 14.36 18.68
C VAL A 518 21.60 13.63 20.02
N ARG A 519 21.65 12.28 19.99
CA ARG A 519 21.54 11.42 21.18
C ARG A 519 22.85 11.27 21.94
#